data_AF-W9S6Q1-F1
#
_entry.id   AF-W9S6Q1-F1
#
_cell.length_a   1.000
_cell.length_b   1.000
_cell.length_c   1.000
_cell.angle_alpha   90.00
_cell.angle_beta   90.00
_cell.angle_gamma   90.00
#
_symmetry.space_group_name_H-M   'P 1'
#
loop_
_entity.id
_entity.type
_entity.pdbx_description
1 polymer ?
#
loop_
_entity_poly.entity_id
_entity_poly.type
_entity_poly.pdbx_seq_one_letter_code
_entity_poly.pdbx_strand_id
1 'polypeptide(L)'
;MEILYLLCSILSTFLSSLILSVLLPFRFLLRRCGLSPAAATDSLSLYEGTVWHERRRPVHHAFRYSVRYALIGLDGACSPLPSHLSADEARRFAGSTGPVLLLTIPESVGYEQNPLSLYYCYDVEDSSKNLNKCIAESVTFCQHLLSTLVSAVPRPRPHLFLAIVTMEKNGAR
;
A
#
# COMPACT_ATOMS: atom_id res chain seq x y z
N MET A 1 42.01 16.73 21.47
CA MET A 1 40.67 16.39 22.00
C MET A 1 39.78 15.71 20.95
N GLU A 2 39.84 16.08 19.68
CA GLU A 2 38.97 15.56 18.60
C GLU A 2 39.13 14.06 18.31
N ILE A 3 40.36 13.52 18.40
CA ILE A 3 40.63 12.09 18.14
C ILE A 3 39.93 11.17 19.16
N LEU A 4 39.85 11.60 20.44
CA LEU A 4 39.13 10.86 21.47
C LEU A 4 37.62 10.87 21.22
N TYR A 5 37.08 12.02 20.78
CA TYR A 5 35.67 12.10 20.37
C TYR A 5 35.36 11.20 19.17
N LEU A 6 36.25 11.17 18.17
CA LEU A 6 36.12 10.29 17.00
C LEU A 6 36.12 8.81 17.40
N LEU A 7 37.08 8.39 18.24
CA LEU A 7 37.16 7.02 18.75
C LEU A 7 35.93 6.62 19.56
N CYS A 8 35.47 7.49 20.46
CA CYS A 8 34.24 7.26 21.23
C CYS A 8 33.00 7.16 20.33
N SER A 9 32.91 7.98 19.27
CA SER A 9 31.81 7.94 18.30
C SER A 9 31.81 6.64 17.50
N ILE A 10 32.98 6.20 17.01
CA ILE A 10 33.13 4.93 16.29
C ILE A 10 32.78 3.75 17.20
N LEU A 11 33.26 3.76 18.45
CA LEU A 11 32.96 2.69 19.40
C LEU A 11 31.47 2.66 19.77
N SER A 12 30.85 3.82 19.98
CA SER A 12 29.42 3.93 20.27
C SER A 12 28.56 3.43 19.11
N THR A 13 28.84 3.84 17.88
CA THR A 13 28.11 3.38 16.69
C THR A 13 28.29 1.88 16.45
N PHE A 14 29.50 1.36 16.67
CA PHE A 14 29.78 -0.08 16.60
C PHE A 14 28.99 -0.86 17.65
N LEU A 15 29.01 -0.42 18.90
CA LEU A 15 28.25 -1.07 19.99
C LEU A 15 26.74 -0.99 19.75
N SER A 16 26.21 0.17 19.35
CA SER A 16 24.78 0.34 19.05
C SER A 16 24.33 -0.52 17.88
N SER A 17 25.12 -0.59 16.79
CA SER A 17 24.81 -1.45 15.63
C SER A 17 24.89 -2.94 15.98
N LEU A 18 25.88 -3.35 16.77
CA LEU A 18 26.00 -4.72 17.27
C LEU A 18 24.79 -5.11 18.13
N ILE A 19 24.38 -4.24 19.07
CA ILE A 19 23.21 -4.46 19.93
C ILE A 19 21.94 -4.56 19.07
N LEU A 20 21.71 -3.61 18.16
CA LEU A 20 20.54 -3.65 17.26
C LEU A 20 20.53 -4.91 16.40
N SER A 21 21.68 -5.30 15.84
CA SER A 21 21.82 -6.52 15.03
C SER A 21 21.52 -7.79 15.82
N VAL A 22 21.91 -7.85 17.10
CA VAL A 22 21.61 -9.00 17.98
C VAL A 22 20.14 -8.99 18.44
N LEU A 23 19.53 -7.81 18.59
CA LEU A 23 18.11 -7.69 18.95
C LEU A 23 17.16 -8.12 17.83
N LEU A 24 17.54 -7.98 16.54
CA LEU A 24 16.71 -8.38 15.40
C LEU A 24 16.33 -9.89 15.41
N PRO A 25 17.25 -10.86 15.53
CA PRO A 25 16.90 -12.27 15.61
C PRO A 25 16.13 -12.58 16.90
N PHE A 26 16.40 -11.88 18.01
CA PHE A 26 15.63 -12.05 19.24
C PHE A 26 14.17 -11.59 19.08
N ARG A 27 13.93 -10.44 18.45
CA ARG A 27 12.58 -9.96 18.08
C ARG A 27 11.89 -10.91 17.10
N PHE A 28 12.64 -11.45 16.15
CA PHE A 28 12.13 -12.44 15.20
C PHE A 28 11.72 -13.74 15.91
N LEU A 29 12.56 -14.26 16.81
CA LEU A 29 12.29 -15.44 17.61
C LEU A 29 11.11 -15.21 18.57
N LEU A 30 11.01 -14.03 19.22
CA LEU A 30 9.87 -13.67 20.06
C LEU A 30 8.55 -13.59 19.27
N ARG A 31 8.56 -13.00 18.06
CA ARG A 31 7.39 -13.03 17.15
C ARG A 31 7.03 -14.46 16.74
N ARG A 32 8.03 -15.32 16.53
CA ARG A 32 7.84 -16.72 16.12
C ARG A 32 7.38 -17.63 17.26
N CYS A 33 7.73 -17.32 18.50
CA CYS A 33 7.39 -18.08 19.71
C CYS A 33 6.03 -17.70 20.34
N GLY A 34 5.21 -16.87 19.69
CA GLY A 34 3.76 -16.93 19.91
C GLY A 34 3.20 -16.19 21.13
N LEU A 35 3.74 -15.03 21.49
CA LEU A 35 2.97 -14.01 22.20
C LEU A 35 2.41 -13.00 21.18
N SER A 36 1.62 -13.51 20.23
CA SER A 36 0.82 -12.64 19.36
C SER A 36 -0.38 -12.15 20.19
N PRO A 37 -0.57 -10.83 20.37
CA PRO A 37 -1.82 -10.33 20.91
C PRO A 37 -2.95 -10.83 20.01
N ALA A 38 -3.89 -11.54 20.63
CA ALA A 38 -5.11 -12.10 20.07
C ALA A 38 -5.47 -11.62 18.66
N ALA A 39 -5.38 -12.52 17.68
CA ALA A 39 -6.19 -12.56 16.46
C ALA A 39 -6.61 -11.21 15.87
N ALA A 40 -5.68 -10.26 15.70
CA ALA A 40 -5.86 -9.24 14.69
C ALA A 40 -5.79 -10.01 13.37
N THR A 41 -6.92 -10.11 12.68
CA THR A 41 -7.00 -10.70 11.35
C THR A 41 -6.32 -9.71 10.41
N ASP A 42 -4.99 -9.66 10.49
CA ASP A 42 -4.13 -8.78 9.71
C ASP A 42 -4.14 -9.35 8.29
N SER A 43 -5.19 -8.98 7.57
CA SER A 43 -5.58 -9.54 6.28
C SER A 43 -4.71 -8.92 5.18
N LEU A 44 -3.41 -9.15 5.29
CA LEU A 44 -2.44 -8.80 4.28
C LEU A 44 -2.49 -9.84 3.16
N SER A 45 -2.83 -9.41 1.95
CA SER A 45 -2.71 -10.21 0.73
C SER A 45 -1.82 -9.49 -0.27
N LEU A 46 -0.81 -10.17 -0.80
CA LEU A 46 0.08 -9.62 -1.82
C LEU A 46 -0.40 -10.04 -3.20
N TYR A 47 -0.47 -9.07 -4.10
CA TYR A 47 -0.82 -9.25 -5.50
C TYR A 47 0.41 -8.92 -6.34
N GLU A 48 0.78 -9.85 -7.22
CA GLU A 48 1.79 -9.60 -8.23
C GLU A 48 1.10 -9.47 -9.57
N GLY A 49 1.55 -8.51 -10.34
CA GLY A 49 0.85 -8.17 -11.57
C GLY A 49 1.75 -7.47 -12.55
N THR A 50 1.15 -7.15 -13.67
CA THR A 50 1.80 -6.42 -14.74
C THR A 50 0.89 -5.28 -15.16
N VAL A 51 1.44 -4.06 -15.18
CA VAL A 51 0.74 -2.90 -15.71
C VAL A 51 1.20 -2.69 -17.14
N TRP A 52 0.23 -2.54 -18.03
CA TRP A 52 0.47 -2.11 -19.39
C TRP A 52 -0.07 -0.69 -19.56
N HIS A 53 0.82 0.22 -19.93
CA HIS A 53 0.48 1.59 -20.27
C HIS A 53 0.60 1.78 -21.77
N GLU A 54 -0.44 2.37 -22.35
CA GLU A 54 -0.46 2.76 -23.75
C GLU A 54 -0.86 4.24 -23.85
N ARG A 55 0.06 5.06 -24.36
CA ARG A 55 -0.18 6.43 -24.80
C ARG A 55 -0.31 6.41 -26.31
N ARG A 56 -1.49 6.78 -26.84
CA ARG A 56 -1.75 6.71 -28.29
C ARG A 56 -1.36 7.96 -29.08
N ARG A 57 -1.13 9.10 -28.42
CA ARG A 57 -0.78 10.39 -29.05
C ARG A 57 0.11 11.27 -28.16
N PRO A 58 0.93 12.18 -28.74
CA PRO A 58 1.08 12.45 -30.17
C PRO A 58 1.79 11.33 -30.94
N VAL A 59 2.74 10.64 -30.30
CA VAL A 59 3.39 9.42 -30.78
C VAL A 59 2.91 8.24 -29.92
N HIS A 60 2.74 7.09 -30.55
CA HIS A 60 2.37 5.86 -29.85
C HIS A 60 3.54 5.37 -29.01
N HIS A 61 3.30 5.24 -27.71
CA HIS A 61 4.23 4.64 -26.77
C HIS A 61 3.48 3.65 -25.91
N ALA A 62 3.95 2.41 -25.89
CA ALA A 62 3.44 1.38 -25.02
C ALA A 62 4.59 0.82 -24.18
N PHE A 63 4.36 0.66 -22.88
CA PHE A 63 5.34 0.07 -21.98
C PHE A 63 4.65 -0.84 -20.97
N ARG A 64 5.36 -1.89 -20.57
CA ARG A 64 4.84 -2.92 -19.67
C ARG A 64 5.85 -3.16 -18.55
N TYR A 65 5.39 -3.16 -17.31
CA TYR A 65 6.26 -3.38 -16.16
C TYR A 65 5.53 -4.17 -15.07
N SER A 66 6.31 -4.93 -14.30
CA SER A 66 5.81 -5.69 -13.16
C SER A 66 5.50 -4.76 -11.99
N VAL A 67 4.42 -5.04 -11.28
CA VAL A 67 4.02 -4.33 -10.07
C VAL A 67 3.69 -5.32 -8.97
N ARG A 68 3.82 -4.86 -7.72
CA ARG A 68 3.46 -5.64 -6.53
C ARG A 68 2.61 -4.77 -5.63
N TYR A 69 1.37 -5.18 -5.43
CA TYR A 69 0.44 -4.49 -4.57
C TYR A 69 0.22 -5.27 -3.29
N ALA A 70 -0.03 -4.56 -2.20
CA ALA A 70 -0.46 -5.09 -0.93
C ALA A 70 -1.92 -4.67 -0.71
N LEU A 71 -2.79 -5.65 -0.48
CA LEU A 71 -4.13 -5.43 0.07
C LEU A 71 -4.05 -5.62 1.58
N ILE A 72 -4.38 -4.58 2.33
CA ILE A 72 -4.19 -4.50 3.78
C ILE A 72 -5.55 -4.20 4.41
N GLY A 73 -5.97 -5.01 5.39
CA GLY A 73 -7.12 -4.67 6.24
C GLY A 73 -6.74 -3.58 7.24
N LEU A 74 -7.28 -2.37 7.08
CA LEU A 74 -6.90 -1.23 7.92
C LEU A 74 -7.40 -1.34 9.36
N ASP A 75 -8.44 -2.13 9.61
CA ASP A 75 -9.05 -2.32 10.94
C ASP A 75 -8.22 -3.18 11.90
N GLY A 76 -7.34 -4.04 11.35
CA GLY A 76 -6.43 -4.86 12.14
C GLY A 76 -5.07 -4.19 12.37
N ALA A 77 -4.80 -3.07 11.68
CA ALA A 77 -3.50 -2.42 11.74
C ALA A 77 -3.32 -1.70 13.09
N CYS A 78 -2.31 -2.11 13.85
CA CYS A 78 -2.01 -1.59 15.19
C CYS A 78 -1.51 -0.12 15.18
N SER A 79 -1.19 0.42 14.00
CA SER A 79 -0.75 1.80 13.80
C SER A 79 -1.17 2.28 12.40
N PRO A 80 -1.59 3.54 12.24
CA PRO A 80 -1.88 4.10 10.93
C PRO A 80 -0.64 3.99 10.05
N LEU A 81 -0.82 3.50 8.82
CA LEU A 81 0.25 3.49 7.84
C LEU A 81 0.63 4.96 7.56
N PRO A 82 1.94 5.31 7.58
CA PRO A 82 2.39 6.60 7.10
C PRO A 82 1.83 6.85 5.69
N SER A 83 1.61 8.12 5.34
CA SER A 83 1.15 8.56 3.99
C SER A 83 -0.20 7.99 3.49
N HIS A 84 -0.98 7.30 4.33
CA HIS A 84 -2.30 6.77 3.98
C HIS A 84 -3.40 7.21 4.97
N LEU A 85 -4.65 7.22 4.49
CA LEU A 85 -5.82 7.44 5.32
C LEU A 85 -5.97 6.31 6.35
N SER A 86 -6.37 6.69 7.56
CA SER A 86 -6.86 5.73 8.57
C SER A 86 -8.18 5.09 8.13
N ALA A 87 -8.51 3.93 8.71
CA ALA A 87 -9.79 3.25 8.46
C ALA A 87 -10.99 4.19 8.76
N ASP A 88 -10.90 4.96 9.84
CA ASP A 88 -11.97 5.88 10.25
C ASP A 88 -12.11 7.07 9.31
N GLU A 89 -11.01 7.60 8.77
CA GLU A 89 -11.07 8.63 7.73
C GLU A 89 -11.73 8.11 6.47
N ALA A 90 -11.31 6.94 6.00
CA ALA A 90 -11.90 6.31 4.82
C ALA A 90 -13.42 6.06 4.99
N ARG A 91 -13.85 5.58 6.17
CA ARG A 91 -15.28 5.45 6.51
C ARG A 91 -16.01 6.77 6.48
N ARG A 92 -15.45 7.83 7.05
CA ARG A 92 -16.07 9.17 7.04
C ARG A 92 -16.27 9.69 5.63
N PHE A 93 -15.30 9.48 4.73
CA PHE A 93 -15.42 9.86 3.33
C PHE A 93 -16.43 8.99 2.57
N ALA A 94 -16.44 7.68 2.81
CA ALA A 94 -17.35 6.76 2.15
C ALA A 94 -18.79 6.83 2.70
N GLY A 95 -18.98 7.24 3.96
CA GLY A 95 -20.23 7.07 4.69
C GLY A 95 -20.55 5.60 4.96
N SER A 96 -19.54 4.76 5.14
CA SER A 96 -19.67 3.31 5.33
C SER A 96 -19.44 2.89 6.77
N THR A 97 -20.07 1.80 7.19
CA THR A 97 -19.99 1.30 8.59
C THR A 97 -19.12 0.05 8.73
N GLY A 98 -18.80 -0.62 7.62
CA GLY A 98 -18.08 -1.89 7.61
C GLY A 98 -16.56 -1.77 7.56
N PRO A 99 -15.87 -2.88 7.22
CA PRO A 99 -14.41 -2.92 7.17
C PRO A 99 -13.85 -2.12 6.00
N VAL A 100 -12.60 -1.67 6.14
CA VAL A 100 -11.86 -0.96 5.07
C VAL A 100 -10.62 -1.73 4.67
N LEU A 101 -10.48 -1.97 3.35
CA LEU A 101 -9.30 -2.60 2.76
C LEU A 101 -8.53 -1.58 1.92
N LEU A 102 -7.22 -1.47 2.11
CA LEU A 102 -6.32 -0.62 1.33
C LEU A 102 -5.53 -1.48 0.34
N LEU A 103 -5.64 -1.20 -0.95
CA LEU A 103 -4.77 -1.73 -2.00
C LEU A 103 -3.76 -0.65 -2.39
N THR A 104 -2.50 -0.85 -2.03
CA THR A 104 -1.41 0.11 -2.24
C THR A 104 -0.14 -0.59 -2.73
N ILE A 105 0.79 0.16 -3.32
CA ILE A 105 2.15 -0.31 -3.58
C ILE A 105 3.02 0.14 -2.39
N PRO A 106 3.61 -0.77 -1.60
CA PRO A 106 4.51 -0.38 -0.53
C PRO A 106 5.70 0.43 -1.05
N GLU A 107 6.08 1.49 -0.33
CA GLU A 107 7.24 2.31 -0.68
C GLU A 107 8.51 1.45 -0.83
N SER A 108 9.23 1.62 -1.94
CA SER A 108 10.49 0.91 -2.19
C SER A 108 11.61 1.90 -2.45
N VAL A 109 12.56 2.01 -1.51
CA VAL A 109 13.76 2.87 -1.64
C VAL A 109 13.42 4.32 -2.02
N GLY A 110 12.29 4.85 -1.53
CA GLY A 110 11.83 6.21 -1.81
C GLY A 110 11.30 6.46 -3.23
N TYR A 111 11.10 5.42 -4.05
CA TYR A 111 10.47 5.53 -5.36
C TYR A 111 9.06 4.94 -5.33
N GLU A 112 8.08 5.76 -5.71
CA GLU A 112 6.70 5.33 -5.95
C GLU A 112 6.44 5.23 -7.46
N GLN A 113 6.41 3.99 -7.97
CA GLN A 113 5.98 3.74 -9.34
C GLN A 113 4.48 3.46 -9.32
N ASN A 114 3.68 4.38 -9.90
CA ASN A 114 2.21 4.32 -9.91
C ASN A 114 1.58 4.53 -8.52
N PRO A 115 1.59 5.77 -7.98
CA PRO A 115 1.15 6.11 -6.62
C PRO A 115 -0.38 6.13 -6.50
N LEU A 116 -1.05 5.07 -6.94
CA LEU A 116 -2.49 4.91 -6.83
C LEU A 116 -2.80 3.98 -5.66
N SER A 117 -3.37 4.56 -4.62
CA SER A 117 -3.88 3.83 -3.45
C SER A 117 -5.40 3.75 -3.53
N LEU A 118 -5.95 2.54 -3.43
CA LEU A 118 -7.39 2.30 -3.48
C LEU A 118 -7.91 1.81 -2.13
N TYR A 119 -8.94 2.46 -1.60
CA TYR A 119 -9.60 2.08 -0.35
C TYR A 119 -10.98 1.51 -0.67
N TYR A 120 -11.17 0.21 -0.43
CA TYR A 120 -12.44 -0.48 -0.54
C TYR A 120 -13.18 -0.38 0.79
N CYS A 121 -14.27 0.38 0.78
CA CYS A 121 -15.10 0.64 1.96
C CYS A 121 -16.37 -0.20 1.86
N TYR A 122 -16.57 -1.10 2.81
CA TYR A 122 -17.71 -2.01 2.85
C TYR A 122 -18.77 -1.52 3.84
N ASP A 123 -20.01 -1.92 3.61
CA ASP A 123 -21.08 -1.92 4.61
C ASP A 123 -21.37 -3.33 5.10
N VAL A 124 -21.86 -3.39 6.33
CA VAL A 124 -22.28 -4.64 6.98
C VAL A 124 -23.78 -4.55 7.19
N GLU A 125 -24.52 -5.34 6.42
CA GLU A 125 -25.97 -5.50 6.54
C GLU A 125 -26.25 -6.99 6.75
N ASP A 126 -26.94 -7.36 7.84
CA ASP A 126 -27.38 -8.74 8.13
C ASP A 126 -26.31 -9.83 7.87
N SER A 127 -25.08 -9.58 8.33
CA SER A 127 -23.90 -10.46 8.15
C SER A 127 -23.33 -10.57 6.73
N SER A 128 -23.92 -9.90 5.74
CA SER A 128 -23.32 -9.73 4.41
C SER A 128 -22.42 -8.50 4.36
N LYS A 129 -21.32 -8.60 3.61
CA LYS A 129 -20.41 -7.47 3.34
C LYS A 129 -20.66 -6.97 1.92
N ASN A 130 -21.28 -5.81 1.80
CA ASN A 130 -21.52 -5.16 0.51
C ASN A 130 -20.49 -4.05 0.28
N LEU A 131 -19.91 -3.96 -0.91
CA LEU A 131 -19.01 -2.86 -1.24
C LEU A 131 -19.82 -1.58 -1.43
N ASN A 132 -19.61 -0.57 -0.59
CA ASN A 132 -20.31 0.72 -0.70
C ASN A 132 -19.59 1.63 -1.69
N LYS A 133 -18.32 1.96 -1.41
CA LYS A 133 -17.51 2.90 -2.21
C LYS A 133 -16.06 2.48 -2.29
N CYS A 134 -15.42 2.92 -3.37
CA CYS A 134 -13.97 2.87 -3.55
C CYS A 134 -13.42 4.30 -3.57
N ILE A 135 -12.47 4.60 -2.68
CA ILE A 135 -11.76 5.88 -2.68
C ILE A 135 -10.43 5.66 -3.37
N ALA A 136 -10.05 6.55 -4.28
CA ALA A 136 -8.77 6.51 -4.96
C ALA A 136 -7.94 7.73 -4.57
N GLU A 137 -6.80 7.50 -3.93
CA GLU A 137 -5.83 8.51 -3.55
C GLU A 137 -4.63 8.46 -4.51
N SER A 138 -4.18 9.64 -4.95
CA SER A 138 -3.02 9.78 -5.82
C SER A 138 -2.18 10.98 -5.41
N VAL A 139 -0.88 10.77 -5.19
CA VAL A 139 0.02 11.78 -4.59
C VAL A 139 0.60 12.76 -5.63
N THR A 140 0.51 12.49 -6.95
CA THR A 140 1.15 13.36 -7.96
C THR A 140 0.37 13.46 -9.27
N PHE A 141 -0.09 14.67 -9.60
CA PHE A 141 -0.41 15.20 -10.95
C PHE A 141 -1.05 14.21 -11.96
N CYS A 142 -2.05 13.44 -11.53
CA CYS A 142 -2.77 12.51 -12.42
C CYS A 142 -4.28 12.76 -12.42
N GLN A 143 -4.67 14.03 -12.61
CA GLN A 143 -6.06 14.39 -12.94
C GLN A 143 -6.60 13.61 -14.16
N HIS A 144 -5.73 13.06 -15.02
CA HIS A 144 -6.14 12.24 -16.16
C HIS A 144 -6.38 10.74 -15.85
N LEU A 145 -5.71 10.15 -14.84
CA LEU A 145 -5.84 8.70 -14.56
C LEU A 145 -7.14 8.35 -13.81
N LEU A 146 -7.56 9.22 -12.89
CA LEU A 146 -8.76 9.04 -12.04
C LEU A 146 -10.07 8.97 -12.82
N SER A 147 -10.12 9.52 -14.04
CA SER A 147 -11.34 9.52 -14.87
C SER A 147 -11.73 8.12 -15.39
N THR A 148 -10.81 7.16 -15.41
CA THR A 148 -11.07 5.83 -16.00
C THR A 148 -11.45 4.77 -14.97
N LEU A 149 -11.09 4.97 -13.70
CA LEU A 149 -11.28 3.98 -12.64
C LEU A 149 -12.57 4.19 -11.81
N VAL A 150 -13.18 5.38 -11.83
CA VAL A 150 -14.24 5.74 -10.86
C VAL A 150 -15.65 5.97 -11.45
N SER A 151 -15.90 5.87 -12.77
CA SER A 151 -17.30 6.04 -13.20
C SER A 151 -17.70 5.39 -14.52
N ALA A 152 -18.74 4.57 -14.44
CA ALA A 152 -19.72 4.38 -15.50
C ALA A 152 -20.43 5.71 -15.83
N VAL A 153 -19.77 6.63 -16.54
CA VAL A 153 -20.39 7.82 -17.16
C VAL A 153 -19.71 8.07 -18.52
N PRO A 154 -20.47 8.20 -19.62
CA PRO A 154 -19.89 8.34 -20.94
C PRO A 154 -19.46 9.78 -21.21
N ARG A 155 -18.15 9.99 -21.46
CA ARG A 155 -17.60 10.82 -22.55
C ARG A 155 -16.07 10.85 -22.46
N PRO A 156 -15.34 10.27 -23.43
CA PRO A 156 -13.90 10.50 -23.56
C PRO A 156 -13.56 11.22 -24.87
N ARG A 157 -12.85 12.36 -24.80
CA ARG A 157 -11.86 12.88 -25.81
C ARG A 157 -11.06 14.05 -25.19
N PRO A 158 -9.78 14.32 -25.57
CA PRO A 158 -8.86 13.59 -26.45
C PRO A 158 -7.43 13.47 -25.86
N HIS A 159 -7.18 12.73 -24.77
CA HIS A 159 -5.84 12.23 -24.42
C HIS A 159 -5.98 10.84 -23.80
N LEU A 160 -6.21 9.84 -24.65
CA LEU A 160 -6.47 8.46 -24.21
C LEU A 160 -5.17 7.84 -23.66
N PHE A 161 -5.04 7.81 -22.34
CA PHE A 161 -4.09 6.96 -21.64
C PHE A 161 -4.84 5.73 -21.14
N LEU A 162 -4.47 4.57 -21.64
CA LEU A 162 -5.04 3.30 -21.18
C LEU A 162 -4.00 2.64 -20.27
N ALA A 163 -4.34 2.48 -19.00
CA ALA A 163 -3.57 1.68 -18.05
C ALA A 163 -4.40 0.44 -17.70
N ILE A 164 -3.96 -0.72 -18.17
CA ILE A 164 -4.57 -2.01 -17.81
C ILE A 164 -3.67 -2.66 -16.78
N VAL A 165 -4.24 -2.97 -15.63
CA VAL A 165 -3.55 -3.63 -14.53
C VAL A 165 -4.08 -5.05 -14.44
N THR A 166 -3.21 -6.03 -14.68
CA THR A 166 -3.54 -7.45 -14.49
C THR A 166 -2.88 -7.92 -13.20
N MET A 167 -3.66 -8.36 -12.22
CA MET A 167 -3.17 -8.85 -10.94
C MET A 167 -3.51 -10.32 -10.75
N GLU A 168 -2.55 -11.07 -10.20
CA GLU A 168 -2.76 -12.42 -9.70
C GLU A 168 -2.48 -12.41 -8.18
N LYS A 169 -3.32 -13.10 -7.41
CA LYS A 169 -3.14 -13.21 -5.97
C LYS A 169 -2.02 -14.21 -5.70
N ASN A 170 -0.91 -13.75 -5.14
CA ASN A 170 0.15 -14.65 -4.70
C ASN A 170 -0.29 -15.35 -3.40
N GLY A 171 -0.47 -16.68 -3.45
CA GLY A 171 -0.66 -17.50 -2.25
C GLY A 171 -2.02 -18.18 -2.06
N ALA A 172 -2.78 -18.47 -3.12
CA ALA A 172 -3.82 -19.50 -3.04
C ALA A 172 -3.21 -20.90 -3.31
N ARG A 173 -2.52 -21.46 -2.31
CA ARG A 173 -2.31 -22.90 -2.16
C ARG A 173 -2.62 -23.28 -0.72
#